data_AF-A0A0K0E7C2-F1
#
_entry.id   AF-A0A0K0E7C2-F1
#
_cell.length_a   1.000
_cell.length_b   1.000
_cell.length_c   1.000
_cell.angle_alpha   90.00
_cell.angle_beta   90.00
_cell.angle_gamma   90.00
#
_symmetry.space_group_name_H-M   'P 1'
#
loop_
_entity.id
_entity.type
_entity.pdbx_description
1 polymer ?
#
loop_
_entity_poly.entity_id
_entity_poly.type
_entity_poly.pdbx_seq_one_letter_code
_entity_poly.pdbx_strand_id
1 'polypeptide(L)'
;MKISSLVRGKQMGQLGKIYGEYRFTLAPNEQKPMKGFFQTAVVNVIKDNIIDRWFYFIPQTIGMYLLYDWAKKANHEASKKDPSIYANDV
;
A
#
# COMPACT_ATOMS: atom_id res chain seq x y z
N MET A 1 -4.07 -37.81 -0.51
CA MET A 1 -4.59 -36.53 -1.05
C MET A 1 -4.05 -36.34 -2.45
N LYS A 2 -4.92 -36.19 -3.46
CA LYS A 2 -4.53 -36.11 -4.88
C LYS A 2 -4.02 -34.71 -5.21
N ILE A 3 -2.70 -34.55 -5.29
CA ILE A 3 -1.99 -33.31 -5.69
C ILE A 3 -2.11 -33.05 -7.21
N SER A 4 -2.78 -33.94 -7.97
CA SER A 4 -2.70 -34.00 -9.43
C SER A 4 -3.52 -32.95 -10.20
N SER A 5 -4.55 -32.34 -9.62
CA SER A 5 -5.37 -31.32 -10.31
C SER A 5 -4.69 -29.95 -10.35
N LEU A 6 -3.92 -29.59 -9.31
CA LEU A 6 -3.18 -28.33 -9.23
C LEU A 6 -1.94 -28.30 -10.15
N VAL A 7 -1.40 -29.48 -10.51
CA VAL A 7 -0.24 -29.58 -11.41
C VAL A 7 -0.63 -29.49 -12.89
N ARG A 8 -1.83 -29.94 -13.28
CA ARG A 8 -2.27 -29.96 -14.68
C ARG A 8 -2.87 -28.63 -15.17
N GLY A 9 -3.29 -27.74 -14.27
CA GLY A 9 -3.86 -26.44 -14.63
C GLY A 9 -2.86 -25.33 -15.03
N LYS A 10 -1.57 -25.64 -15.18
CA LYS A 10 -0.52 -24.61 -15.40
C LYS A 10 -0.26 -24.27 -16.88
N GLN A 11 -0.93 -24.93 -17.81
CA GLN A 11 -0.74 -24.72 -19.25
C GLN A 11 -1.95 -24.02 -19.86
N MET A 12 -1.67 -23.16 -20.84
CA MET A 12 -2.69 -22.46 -21.62
C MET A 12 -3.62 -23.49 -22.29
N GLY A 13 -4.93 -23.38 -22.06
CA GLY A 13 -5.93 -24.38 -22.45
C GLY A 13 -6.46 -25.27 -21.32
N GLN A 14 -5.80 -25.32 -20.16
CA GLN A 14 -6.27 -26.05 -18.95
C GLN A 14 -6.66 -25.11 -17.78
N LEU A 15 -6.80 -23.80 -18.05
CA LEU A 15 -7.01 -22.75 -17.04
C LEU A 15 -8.45 -22.70 -16.51
N GLY A 16 -9.44 -23.04 -17.32
CA GLY A 16 -10.85 -22.98 -16.95
C GLY A 16 -11.77 -23.10 -18.15
N LYS A 17 -13.05 -23.40 -17.89
CA LYS A 17 -14.10 -23.41 -18.92
C LYS A 17 -14.82 -22.07 -18.88
N ILE A 18 -14.79 -21.33 -19.97
CA ILE A 18 -15.51 -20.05 -20.14
C ILE A 18 -16.40 -20.23 -21.37
N TYR A 19 -17.68 -19.84 -21.26
CA TYR A 19 -18.67 -19.96 -22.33
C TYR A 19 -19.34 -18.60 -22.56
N GLY A 20 -19.60 -18.25 -23.82
CA GLY A 20 -20.38 -17.06 -24.18
C GLY A 20 -19.65 -15.71 -24.10
N GLU A 21 -18.31 -15.70 -23.99
CA GLU A 21 -17.54 -14.46 -23.97
C GLU A 21 -16.97 -14.13 -25.36
N TYR A 22 -17.29 -12.93 -25.86
CA TYR A 22 -16.71 -12.39 -27.10
C TYR A 22 -15.80 -11.20 -26.74
N ARG A 23 -14.53 -11.27 -27.15
CA ARG A 23 -13.55 -10.20 -26.93
C ARG A 23 -13.15 -9.61 -28.27
N PHE A 24 -13.26 -8.29 -28.38
CA PHE A 24 -12.85 -7.56 -29.57
C PHE A 24 -11.60 -6.74 -29.25
N THR A 25 -10.60 -6.84 -30.11
CA THR A 25 -9.35 -6.08 -30.00
C THR A 25 -8.98 -5.52 -31.37
N LEU A 26 -8.35 -4.34 -31.37
CA LEU A 26 -7.76 -3.74 -32.56
C LEU A 26 -6.32 -4.23 -32.70
N ALA A 27 -5.81 -4.33 -33.93
CA ALA A 27 -4.40 -4.62 -34.16
C ALA A 27 -3.53 -3.48 -33.59
N PRO A 28 -2.33 -3.76 -33.04
CA PRO A 28 -1.52 -2.74 -32.36
C PRO A 28 -1.10 -1.56 -33.24
N ASN A 29 -0.91 -1.78 -34.55
CA ASN A 29 -0.58 -0.76 -35.54
C ASN A 29 -1.71 0.26 -35.77
N GLU A 30 -2.95 -0.11 -35.51
CA GLU A 30 -4.13 0.76 -35.62
C GLU A 30 -4.41 1.54 -34.32
N GLN A 31 -3.68 1.22 -33.24
CA GLN A 31 -3.88 1.85 -31.93
C GLN A 31 -2.87 2.98 -31.70
N LYS A 32 -3.32 4.02 -30.98
CA LYS A 32 -2.40 5.04 -30.46
C LYS A 32 -1.84 4.57 -29.11
N PRO A 33 -0.52 4.37 -28.97
CA PRO A 33 0.06 3.76 -27.76
C PRO A 33 -0.13 4.61 -26.50
N MET A 34 -0.21 5.93 -26.63
CA MET A 34 -0.35 6.88 -25.51
C MET A 34 -1.67 7.66 -25.57
N LYS A 35 -2.75 7.04 -26.07
CA LYS A 35 -4.07 7.68 -26.08
C LYS A 35 -4.50 8.03 -24.66
N GLY A 36 -4.75 9.31 -24.40
CA GLY A 36 -5.20 9.78 -23.08
C GLY A 36 -4.13 9.71 -21.99
N PHE A 37 -2.84 9.77 -22.35
CA PHE A 37 -1.72 9.60 -21.42
C PHE A 37 -1.88 10.38 -20.10
N PHE A 38 -2.18 11.69 -20.16
CA PHE A 38 -2.29 12.48 -18.93
C PHE A 38 -3.45 12.03 -18.03
N GLN A 39 -4.62 11.75 -18.60
CA GLN A 39 -5.77 11.27 -17.84
C GLN A 39 -5.47 9.91 -17.21
N THR A 40 -4.94 8.97 -17.99
CA THR A 40 -4.73 7.60 -17.52
C THR A 40 -3.52 7.47 -16.59
N ALA A 41 -2.40 8.08 -16.93
CA ALA A 41 -1.14 7.90 -16.20
C ALA A 41 -1.00 8.83 -15.00
N VAL A 42 -1.63 10.01 -15.01
CA VAL A 42 -1.50 11.00 -13.93
C VAL A 42 -2.78 11.09 -13.13
N VAL A 43 -3.89 11.48 -13.76
CA VAL A 43 -5.14 11.77 -13.03
C VAL A 43 -5.69 10.51 -12.37
N ASN A 44 -5.85 9.43 -13.14
CA ASN A 44 -6.39 8.17 -12.60
C ASN A 44 -5.44 7.56 -11.56
N VAL A 45 -4.12 7.58 -11.80
CA VAL A 45 -3.15 7.03 -10.84
C VAL A 45 -3.17 7.78 -9.52
N ILE A 46 -3.20 9.12 -9.53
CA ILE A 46 -3.27 9.92 -8.30
C ILE A 46 -4.59 9.67 -7.59
N LYS A 47 -5.71 9.66 -8.32
CA LYS A 47 -7.02 9.39 -7.74
C LYS A 47 -7.05 8.01 -7.07
N ASP A 48 -6.72 6.97 -7.81
CA ASP A 48 -6.88 5.58 -7.36
C ASP A 48 -5.88 5.22 -6.25
N ASN A 49 -4.65 5.78 -6.27
CA ASN A 49 -3.61 5.39 -5.32
C ASN A 49 -3.49 6.32 -4.11
N ILE A 50 -3.75 7.61 -4.28
CA ILE A 50 -3.56 8.59 -3.20
C ILE A 50 -4.93 8.97 -2.63
N ILE A 51 -5.84 9.47 -3.46
CA ILE A 51 -7.13 10.00 -2.99
C ILE A 51 -8.07 8.89 -2.51
N ASP A 52 -8.10 7.74 -3.17
CA ASP A 52 -9.04 6.69 -2.80
C ASP A 52 -8.46 5.76 -1.71
N ARG A 53 -7.17 5.89 -1.38
CA ARG A 53 -6.47 4.98 -0.45
C ARG A 53 -5.74 5.68 0.70
N TRP A 54 -5.85 7.01 0.84
CA TRP A 54 -5.14 7.77 1.87
C TRP A 54 -5.36 7.24 3.29
N PHE A 55 -6.57 6.75 3.58
CA PHE A 55 -6.95 6.26 4.90
C PHE A 55 -6.22 4.97 5.31
N TYR A 56 -5.61 4.24 4.37
CA TYR A 56 -4.81 3.06 4.72
C TYR A 56 -3.46 3.44 5.32
N PHE A 57 -2.85 4.55 4.88
CA PHE A 57 -1.48 4.91 5.27
C PHE A 57 -1.41 6.16 6.16
N ILE A 58 -2.20 7.20 5.90
CA ILE A 58 -2.12 8.47 6.65
C ILE A 58 -2.36 8.27 8.16
N PRO A 59 -3.40 7.54 8.62
CA PRO A 59 -3.63 7.37 10.05
C PRO A 59 -2.47 6.63 10.75
N GLN A 60 -1.88 5.63 10.07
CA GLN A 60 -0.75 4.88 10.59
C GLN A 60 0.50 5.77 10.71
N THR A 61 0.77 6.60 9.70
CA THR A 61 1.89 7.55 9.71
C THR A 61 1.72 8.60 10.81
N ILE A 62 0.53 9.18 10.96
CA ILE A 62 0.24 10.16 12.01
C ILE A 62 0.39 9.51 13.39
N GLY A 63 -0.20 8.33 13.59
CA GLY A 63 -0.09 7.60 14.86
C GLY A 63 1.37 7.34 15.25
N MET A 64 2.20 6.90 14.31
CA MET A 64 3.62 6.68 14.54
C MET A 64 4.36 7.99 14.87
N TYR A 65 4.05 9.08 14.18
CA TYR A 65 4.69 10.37 14.44
C TYR A 65 4.38 10.90 15.84
N LEU A 66 3.11 10.80 16.28
CA LEU A 66 2.71 11.21 17.63
C LEU A 66 3.39 10.36 18.70
N LEU A 67 3.48 9.04 18.49
CA LEU A 67 4.19 8.15 19.40
C LEU A 67 5.69 8.50 19.49
N TYR A 68 6.32 8.79 18.35
CA TYR A 68 7.71 9.20 18.29
C TYR A 68 7.96 10.51 19.07
N ASP A 69 7.12 11.53 18.86
CA ASP A 69 7.26 12.82 19.54
C ASP A 69 7.08 12.68 21.06
N TRP A 70 6.08 11.91 21.49
CA TRP A 70 5.88 11.60 22.91
C TRP A 70 7.09 10.88 23.51
N ALA A 71 7.59 9.82 22.86
CA ALA A 71 8.73 9.05 23.36
C ALA A 71 9.99 9.93 23.50
N LYS A 72 10.20 10.85 22.55
CA LYS A 72 11.32 11.78 22.59
C LYS A 72 11.21 12.76 23.77
N LYS A 73 10.03 13.31 24.02
CA LYS A 73 9.76 14.23 25.14
C LYS A 73 9.88 13.51 26.49
N ALA A 74 9.24 12.34 26.62
CA ALA A 74 9.30 11.53 27.82
C ALA A 74 10.74 11.11 28.16
N ASN A 75 11.53 10.68 27.16
CA ASN A 75 12.92 10.34 27.38
C ASN A 75 13.76 11.55 27.82
N HIS A 76 13.50 12.73 27.24
CA HIS A 76 14.18 13.95 27.64
C HIS A 76 13.85 14.36 29.09
N GLU A 77 12.58 14.20 29.51
CA GLU A 77 12.15 14.45 30.89
C GLU A 77 12.74 13.42 31.86
N ALA A 78 12.69 12.13 31.53
CA ALA A 78 13.26 11.06 32.35
C ALA A 78 14.79 11.13 32.48
N SER A 79 15.47 11.68 31.48
CA SER A 79 16.93 11.88 31.53
C SER A 79 17.34 13.10 32.35
N LYS A 80 16.42 14.00 32.71
CA LYS A 80 16.73 15.12 33.61
C LYS A 80 16.86 14.60 35.02
N LYS A 81 17.90 15.07 35.72
CA LYS A 81 18.06 14.79 37.15
C LYS A 81 16.91 15.44 37.91
N ASP A 82 16.26 14.67 38.77
CA ASP A 82 15.24 15.20 39.66
C ASP A 82 15.91 15.75 40.93
N PRO A 83 15.86 17.07 41.17
CA PRO A 83 16.48 17.68 42.36
C PRO A 83 15.80 17.25 43.67
N SER A 84 14.56 16.75 43.64
CA SER A 84 13.84 16.32 44.84
C SER A 84 14.41 15.05 45.47
N ILE A 85 15.07 14.19 44.66
CA ILE A 85 15.71 12.96 45.13
C ILE A 85 16.93 13.27 46.01
N TYR A 86 17.60 14.41 45.78
CA TYR A 86 18.79 14.83 46.51
C TYR A 86 18.47 15.77 47.68
N ALA A 87 17.20 16.10 47.93
CA ALA A 87 16.81 17.08 48.93
C ALA A 87 17.02 16.61 50.38
N ASN A 88 17.11 15.29 50.61
CA ASN A 88 17.31 14.67 51.92
C ASN A 88 18.65 13.91 52.04
N ASP A 89 19.56 14.08 51.09
CA ASP A 89 20.91 13.50 51.16
C ASP A 89 21.79 14.48 51.97
N VAL A 90 21.92 14.21 53.28
CA VAL A 90 22.77 14.93 54.26
C VAL A 90 23.86 13.99 54.76
#